data_AF-A0A373FUX1-F1
#
_entry.id   AF-A0A373FUX1-F1
#
_cell.length_a   1.000
_cell.length_b   1.000
_cell.length_c   1.000
_cell.angle_alpha   90.00
_cell.angle_beta   90.00
_cell.angle_gamma   90.00
#
_symmetry.space_group_name_H-M   'P 1'
#
loop_
_entity.id
_entity.type
_entity.pdbx_description
1 polymer ?
#
loop_
_entity_poly.entity_id
_entity_poly.type
_entity_poly.pdbx_seq_one_letter_code
_entity_poly.pdbx_strand_id
1 'polypeptide(L)'
;MIDYLYYRFYRLWLHSSVSEGATFLAMLLFSVMLSTNVLTAWGILTQYGIIDYPSDTQYYIIEGSLIALLCGRFFFKKRYRRIITKYEDENSVQRKVGVWALTVYIVATFICFFIEALHRQGKI
;
A
#
# COMPACT_ATOMS: atom_id res chain seq x y z
N MET A 1 7.40 -1.65 10.27
CA MET A 1 6.87 -2.24 9.01
C MET A 1 6.40 -1.17 8.02
N ILE A 2 5.42 -0.33 8.37
CA ILE A 2 4.87 0.71 7.47
C ILE A 2 5.94 1.68 6.92
N ASP A 3 6.79 2.22 7.79
CA ASP A 3 7.88 3.15 7.38
C ASP A 3 8.88 2.48 6.42
N TYR A 4 9.10 1.17 6.58
CA TYR A 4 10.01 0.40 5.74
C TYR A 4 9.40 0.09 4.38
N LEU A 5 8.12 -0.30 4.32
CA LEU A 5 7.41 -0.49 3.04
C LEU A 5 7.33 0.82 2.27
N TYR A 6 7.01 1.94 2.92
CA TYR A 6 7.07 3.27 2.30
C TYR A 6 8.44 3.57 1.70
N TYR A 7 9.53 3.30 2.44
CA TYR A 7 10.89 3.47 1.92
C TYR A 7 11.15 2.58 0.69
N ARG A 8 10.65 1.33 0.67
CA ARG A 8 10.80 0.45 -0.50
C ARG A 8 10.03 0.96 -1.72
N PHE A 9 8.80 1.45 -1.53
CA PHE A 9 8.07 2.13 -2.60
C PHE A 9 8.81 3.39 -3.08
N TYR A 10 9.41 4.17 -2.18
CA TYR A 10 10.24 5.31 -2.55
C TYR A 10 11.44 4.90 -3.40
N ARG A 11 12.16 3.85 -3.00
CA ARG A 11 13.28 3.30 -3.79
C ARG A 11 12.85 2.79 -5.16
N LEU A 12 11.65 2.19 -5.27
CA LEU A 12 11.08 1.78 -6.55
C LEU A 12 10.88 2.99 -7.47
N TRP A 13 10.26 4.06 -6.96
CA TRP A 13 10.00 5.28 -7.72
C TRP A 13 11.25 6.10 -8.06
N LEU A 14 12.32 6.00 -7.26
CA LEU A 14 13.60 6.63 -7.60
C LEU A 14 14.22 6.08 -8.89
N HIS A 15 13.91 4.83 -9.24
CA HIS A 15 14.36 4.21 -10.49
C HIS A 15 13.40 4.45 -11.67
N SER A 16 12.33 5.21 -11.47
CA SER A 16 11.39 5.58 -12.53
C SER A 16 11.80 6.87 -13.25
N SER A 17 11.10 7.18 -14.35
CA SER A 17 11.23 8.45 -15.08
C SER A 17 10.74 9.68 -14.30
N VAL A 18 10.08 9.50 -13.14
CA VAL A 18 9.48 10.58 -12.34
C VAL A 18 10.07 10.58 -10.93
N SER A 19 11.40 10.56 -10.84
CA SER A 19 12.14 10.48 -9.58
C SER A 19 11.96 11.71 -8.68
N GLU A 20 11.72 12.89 -9.26
CA GLU A 20 11.41 14.14 -8.53
C GLU A 20 10.15 14.01 -7.66
N GLY A 21 9.17 13.23 -8.13
CA GLY A 21 7.92 12.95 -7.42
C GLY A 21 7.97 11.72 -6.50
N ALA A 22 9.11 11.03 -6.39
CA ALA A 22 9.18 9.69 -5.80
C ALA A 22 8.63 9.61 -4.37
N THR A 23 8.81 10.65 -3.55
CA THR A 23 8.32 10.67 -2.16
C THR A 23 6.79 10.68 -2.07
N PHE A 24 6.14 11.42 -2.97
CA PHE A 24 4.69 11.52 -3.05
C PHE A 24 4.08 10.30 -3.76
N LEU A 25 4.67 9.88 -4.88
CA LEU A 25 4.23 8.70 -5.63
C LEU A 25 4.37 7.42 -4.80
N ALA A 26 5.40 7.31 -3.97
CA ALA A 26 5.53 6.20 -3.02
C ALA A 26 4.42 6.19 -1.99
N MET A 27 4.04 7.36 -1.46
CA MET A 27 2.94 7.46 -0.51
C MET A 27 1.61 7.10 -1.17
N LEU A 28 1.34 7.61 -2.39
CA LEU A 28 0.12 7.31 -3.12
C LEU A 28 0.01 5.82 -3.45
N LEU A 29 1.04 5.23 -4.07
CA LEU A 29 1.01 3.82 -4.43
C LEU A 29 0.89 2.93 -3.19
N PHE A 30 1.58 3.28 -2.11
CA PHE A 30 1.42 2.57 -0.84
C PHE A 30 0.01 2.69 -0.27
N SER A 31 -0.62 3.87 -0.37
CA SER A 31 -2.00 4.10 0.06
C SER A 31 -2.98 3.24 -0.74
N VAL A 32 -2.83 3.18 -2.06
CA VAL A 32 -3.65 2.31 -2.94
C VAL A 32 -3.47 0.84 -2.58
N MET A 33 -2.24 0.38 -2.39
CA MET A 33 -2.00 -1.02 -1.99
C MET A 33 -2.63 -1.33 -0.63
N LEU A 34 -2.57 -0.39 0.31
CA LEU A 34 -3.17 -0.56 1.62
C LEU A 34 -4.70 -0.54 1.57
N SER A 35 -5.31 0.36 0.78
CA SER A 35 -6.76 0.41 0.60
C SER A 35 -7.28 -0.87 -0.07
N THR A 36 -6.58 -1.38 -1.10
CA THR A 36 -6.89 -2.68 -1.71
C THR A 36 -6.90 -3.80 -0.68
N ASN A 37 -5.92 -3.85 0.22
CA ASN A 37 -5.89 -4.86 1.28
C ASN A 37 -7.05 -4.72 2.28
N VAL A 38 -7.40 -3.49 2.68
CA VAL A 38 -8.55 -3.22 3.55
C VAL A 38 -9.86 -3.67 2.89
N LEU A 39 -10.05 -3.32 1.62
CA LEU A 39 -11.25 -3.67 0.86
C LEU A 39 -11.34 -5.16 0.56
N THR A 40 -10.21 -5.82 0.32
CA THR A 40 -10.15 -7.28 0.15
C THR A 40 -10.58 -7.97 1.45
N ALA A 41 -10.07 -7.52 2.60
CA ALA A 41 -10.49 -8.04 3.89
C ALA A 41 -11.99 -7.80 4.14
N TRP A 42 -12.50 -6.62 3.79
CA TRP A 42 -13.92 -6.31 3.86
C TRP A 42 -14.75 -7.24 2.98
N GLY A 43 -14.35 -7.44 1.71
CA GLY A 43 -15.01 -8.34 0.77
C GLY A 43 -15.09 -9.77 1.30
N ILE A 44 -14.00 -10.27 1.91
CA ILE A 44 -14.00 -11.57 2.59
C ILE A 44 -15.05 -11.61 3.71
N LEU A 45 -15.12 -10.59 4.58
CA LEU A 45 -16.11 -10.55 5.67
C LEU A 45 -17.55 -10.54 5.13
N THR A 46 -17.79 -9.84 4.01
CA THR A 46 -19.07 -9.87 3.31
C THR A 46 -19.41 -11.24 2.75
N GLN A 47 -18.43 -11.95 2.18
CA GLN A 47 -18.63 -13.31 1.68
C GLN A 47 -19.06 -14.32 2.76
N TYR A 48 -18.70 -14.05 4.03
CA TYR A 48 -19.13 -14.84 5.19
C TYR A 48 -20.41 -14.32 5.85
N GLY A 49 -21.06 -13.29 5.29
CA GLY A 49 -22.30 -12.72 5.83
C GLY A 49 -22.13 -11.95 7.15
N ILE A 50 -20.90 -11.50 7.45
CA ILE A 50 -20.60 -10.78 8.70
C ILE A 50 -20.97 -9.29 8.57
N ILE A 51 -20.68 -8.69 7.41
CA ILE A 51 -20.93 -7.27 7.11
C ILE A 51 -21.38 -7.09 5.66
N ASP A 52 -22.15 -6.04 5.39
CA ASP A 52 -22.55 -5.71 4.02
C ASP A 52 -21.37 -5.17 3.19
N TYR A 53 -21.48 -5.32 1.87
CA TYR A 53 -20.50 -4.75 0.94
C TYR A 53 -20.49 -3.21 1.05
N PRO A 54 -19.32 -2.54 1.02
CA PRO A 54 -19.28 -1.11 1.20
C PRO A 54 -19.92 -0.42 -0.01
N SER A 55 -20.69 0.64 0.24
CA SER A 55 -21.17 1.51 -0.83
C SER A 55 -20.01 2.25 -1.49
N ASP A 56 -20.21 2.76 -2.71
CA ASP A 56 -19.22 3.58 -3.41
C ASP A 56 -18.75 4.77 -2.54
N THR A 57 -19.67 5.38 -1.78
CA THR A 57 -19.33 6.46 -0.85
C THR A 57 -18.40 5.97 0.27
N GLN A 58 -18.67 4.80 0.86
CA GLN A 58 -17.80 4.22 1.89
C GLN A 58 -16.42 3.85 1.33
N TYR A 59 -16.36 3.33 0.11
CA TYR A 59 -15.11 3.08 -0.61
C TYR A 59 -14.26 4.35 -0.70
N TYR A 60 -14.81 5.45 -1.21
CA TYR A 60 -14.07 6.72 -1.35
C TYR A 60 -13.67 7.33 0.00
N ILE A 61 -14.52 7.18 1.02
CA ILE A 61 -14.18 7.63 2.38
C ILE A 61 -12.99 6.85 2.92
N ILE A 62 -12.95 5.53 2.76
CA ILE A 62 -11.82 4.69 3.21
C ILE A 62 -10.54 5.08 2.48
N GLU A 63 -10.58 5.18 1.16
CA GLU A 63 -9.41 5.52 0.35
C GLU A 63 -8.89 6.93 0.69
N GLY A 64 -9.78 7.93 0.71
CA GLY A 64 -9.44 9.31 1.04
C GLY A 64 -8.91 9.46 2.47
N SER A 65 -9.49 8.75 3.44
CA SER A 65 -9.03 8.76 4.84
C SER A 65 -7.65 8.13 4.98
N LEU A 66 -7.38 7.01 4.30
CA LEU A 66 -6.07 6.36 4.31
C LEU A 66 -4.99 7.26 3.69
N ILE A 67 -5.29 7.90 2.56
CA ILE A 67 -4.39 8.86 1.93
C ILE A 67 -4.11 10.02 2.89
N ALA A 68 -5.15 10.63 3.49
CA ALA A 68 -4.99 11.73 4.44
C ALA A 68 -4.14 11.32 5.66
N LEU A 69 -4.37 10.13 6.21
CA LEU A 69 -3.61 9.57 7.34
C LEU A 69 -2.15 9.32 6.99
N LEU A 70 -1.86 8.72 5.83
CA LEU A 70 -0.50 8.44 5.37
C LEU A 70 0.23 9.73 4.98
N CYS A 71 -0.47 10.68 4.36
CA CYS A 71 0.02 12.04 4.13
C CYS A 71 0.45 12.69 5.45
N GLY A 72 -0.44 12.71 6.44
CA GLY A 72 -0.12 13.22 7.77
C GLY A 72 1.06 12.49 8.40
N ARG A 73 1.07 11.15 8.36
CA ARG A 73 2.15 10.35 8.94
C ARG A 73 3.53 10.68 8.33
N PHE A 74 3.63 10.74 7.00
CA PHE A 74 4.92 10.87 6.31
C PHE A 74 5.36 12.32 6.09
N PHE A 75 4.44 13.22 5.78
CA PHE A 75 4.79 14.61 5.44
C PHE A 75 4.75 15.56 6.63
N PHE A 76 4.03 15.24 7.71
CA PHE A 76 4.05 16.07 8.91
C PHE A 76 5.47 16.17 9.48
N LYS A 77 5.92 17.41 9.71
CA LYS A 77 7.30 17.72 10.13
C LYS A 77 8.39 17.07 9.24
N LYS A 78 8.08 16.84 7.95
CA LYS A 78 8.97 16.21 6.97
C LYS A 78 9.53 14.85 7.43
N ARG A 79 8.72 14.06 8.15
CA ARG A 79 9.13 12.76 8.71
C ARG A 79 9.70 11.80 7.66
N TYR A 80 9.23 11.87 6.42
CA TYR A 80 9.73 11.09 5.29
C TYR A 80 11.25 11.19 5.12
N ARG A 81 11.86 12.38 5.37
CA ARG A 81 13.32 12.54 5.31
C ARG A 81 14.03 11.66 6.32
N ARG A 82 13.54 11.62 7.57
CA ARG A 82 14.10 10.77 8.62
C ARG A 82 13.98 9.29 8.28
N ILE A 83 12.89 8.91 7.62
CA ILE A 83 12.67 7.52 7.18
C ILE A 83 13.69 7.15 6.10
N ILE A 84 13.88 8.01 5.10
CA ILE A 84 14.86 7.77 4.02
C ILE A 84 16.26 7.63 4.61
N THR A 85 16.73 8.61 5.39
CA THR A 85 18.06 8.57 6.01
C THR A 85 18.26 7.35 6.91
N LYS A 86 17.21 6.92 7.63
CA LYS A 86 17.28 5.73 8.50
C LYS A 86 17.56 4.43 7.73
N TYR A 87 17.08 4.31 6.50
CA TYR A 87 17.21 3.09 5.70
C TYR A 87 18.15 3.24 4.49
N GLU A 88 18.82 4.39 4.37
CA GLU A 88 19.73 4.70 3.26
C GLU A 88 20.98 3.80 3.30
N ASP A 89 21.55 3.61 4.49
CA ASP A 89 22.79 2.85 4.75
C ASP A 89 22.58 1.32 4.85
N GLU A 90 21.57 0.79 4.16
CA GLU A 90 21.33 -0.66 4.14
C GLU A 90 22.42 -1.43 3.40
N ASN A 91 22.86 -2.54 4.00
CA ASN A 91 23.78 -3.46 3.34
C ASN A 91 23.10 -4.15 2.13
N SER A 92 23.89 -4.63 1.18
CA SER A 92 23.47 -5.32 -0.04
C SER A 92 22.47 -6.46 0.20
N VAL A 93 22.66 -7.23 1.29
CA VAL A 93 21.75 -8.31 1.69
C VAL A 93 20.39 -7.76 2.12
N GLN A 94 20.36 -6.74 3.00
CA GLN A 94 19.13 -6.10 3.47
C GLN A 94 18.35 -5.49 2.30
N ARG A 95 19.05 -4.86 1.36
CA ARG A 95 18.44 -4.30 0.14
C ARG A 95 17.77 -5.39 -0.70
N LYS A 96 18.42 -6.53 -0.94
CA LYS A 96 17.84 -7.66 -1.68
C LYS A 96 16.60 -8.22 -0.98
N VAL A 97 16.70 -8.48 0.33
CA VAL A 97 15.58 -8.97 1.15
C VAL A 97 14.40 -8.00 1.09
N GLY A 98 14.68 -6.71 1.14
CA GLY A 98 13.64 -5.69 1.07
C GLY A 98 12.96 -5.54 -0.28
N VAL A 99 13.69 -5.76 -1.38
CA VAL A 99 13.07 -5.85 -2.72
C VAL A 99 12.14 -7.06 -2.77
N TRP A 100 12.59 -8.23 -2.32
CA TRP A 100 11.74 -9.42 -2.25
C TRP A 100 10.51 -9.22 -1.36
N ALA A 101 10.66 -8.58 -0.20
CA ALA A 101 9.53 -8.27 0.68
C ALA A 101 8.52 -7.34 -0.01
N LEU A 102 8.98 -6.33 -0.75
CA LEU A 102 8.10 -5.45 -1.53
C LEU A 102 7.39 -6.23 -2.65
N THR A 103 8.12 -7.06 -3.39
CA THR A 103 7.55 -7.89 -4.46
C THR A 103 6.48 -8.83 -3.93
N VAL A 104 6.77 -9.54 -2.84
CA VAL A 104 5.81 -10.45 -2.19
C VAL A 104 4.59 -9.67 -1.72
N TYR A 105 4.76 -8.49 -1.11
CA TYR A 105 3.65 -7.65 -0.68
C TYR A 105 2.74 -7.26 -1.85
N ILE A 106 3.31 -6.78 -2.96
CA ILE A 106 2.55 -6.37 -4.14
C ILE A 106 1.83 -7.57 -4.76
N VAL A 107 2.55 -8.67 -4.99
CA VAL A 107 2.00 -9.88 -5.61
C VAL A 107 0.89 -10.48 -4.74
N ALA A 108 1.10 -10.59 -3.43
CA ALA A 108 0.07 -11.09 -2.52
C ALA A 108 -1.17 -10.19 -2.49
N THR A 109 -0.99 -8.86 -2.48
CA THR A 109 -2.10 -7.90 -2.54
C THR A 109 -2.94 -8.12 -3.79
N PHE A 110 -2.30 -8.23 -4.97
CA PHE A 110 -3.02 -8.48 -6.22
C PHE A 110 -3.68 -9.87 -6.29
N ILE A 111 -2.99 -10.92 -5.84
CA ILE A 111 -3.55 -12.28 -5.85
C ILE A 111 -4.78 -12.35 -4.94
N CYS A 112 -4.69 -11.84 -3.71
CA CYS A 112 -5.82 -11.85 -2.77
C CYS A 112 -7.01 -11.04 -3.31
N PHE A 113 -6.75 -9.85 -3.85
CA PHE A 113 -7.78 -9.04 -4.48
C PHE A 113 -8.44 -9.75 -5.67
N PHE A 114 -7.64 -10.39 -6.53
CA PHE A 114 -8.14 -11.10 -7.70
C PHE A 114 -8.99 -12.32 -7.32
N ILE A 115 -8.54 -13.11 -6.33
CA ILE A 115 -9.29 -14.25 -5.80
C ILE A 115 -10.62 -13.78 -5.21
N GLU A 116 -10.61 -12.71 -4.40
CA GLU A 116 -11.82 -12.12 -3.84
C GLU A 116 -12.79 -11.69 -4.95
N ALA A 117 -12.28 -10.98 -5.96
CA ALA A 117 -13.09 -10.48 -7.08
C ALA A 117 -13.70 -11.63 -7.92
N LEU A 118 -12.95 -12.72 -8.16
CA LEU A 118 -13.46 -13.90 -8.84
C LEU A 118 -14.55 -14.61 -8.04
N HIS A 119 -14.33 -14.81 -6.73
CA HIS A 119 -15.34 -15.39 -5.84
C HIS A 119 -16.62 -14.55 -5.79
N ARG A 120 -16.49 -13.23 -5.85
CA ARG A 120 -17.65 -12.34 -5.93
C ARG A 120 -18.45 -12.54 -7.21
N GLN A 121 -17.79 -12.59 -8.37
CA GLN A 121 -18.48 -12.82 -9.65
C GLN A 121 -19.14 -14.19 -9.74
N GLY A 122 -18.53 -15.23 -9.16
CA GLY A 122 -19.10 -16.59 -9.16
C GLY A 122 -20.30 -16.80 -8.23
N LYS A 123 -20.67 -15.80 -7.42
CA LYS A 123 -21.84 -15.82 -6.51
C LYS A 123 -23.03 -14.98 -7.03
N ILE A 124 -22.90 -14.34 -8.20
CA ILE A 124 -23.98 -13.62 -8.90
C ILE A 124 -24.67 -14.60 -9.86
#